data_AF-A0AA85ETU7-F1
#
_entry.id   AF-A0AA85ETU7-F1
#
_cell.length_a   1.000
_cell.length_b   1.000
_cell.length_c   1.000
_cell.angle_alpha   90.00
_cell.angle_beta   90.00
_cell.angle_gamma   90.00
#
_symmetry.space_group_name_H-M   'P 1'
#
loop_
_entity.id
_entity.type
_entity.pdbx_description
1 polymer ?
#
loop_
_entity_poly.entity_id
_entity_poly.type
_entity_poly.pdbx_seq_one_letter_code
_entity_poly.pdbx_strand_id
1 'polypeptide(L)'
;MKLKLTQQFWFYVFIVLNCFLAVTSFILFVLSVKAQDHLFQYKLIIQYNIPAIYPTGIFTGCLGLVATCLGFIGIWKKINIFYILHVICLTIETIINLCIASLSVIIDDQFFINAKEALNTTIKYYYEKNEYGDEFDKLHMTFFCCGVNSYADFRKAKLLIPYSCRIGQFVYARCIHWCINYQSS
;
A
#
# COMPACT_ATOMS: atom_id res chain seq x y z
N MET A 1 -35.23 -27.52 27.62
CA MET A 1 -33.78 -27.71 27.37
C MET A 1 -33.49 -27.52 25.88
N LYS A 2 -33.41 -26.27 25.38
CA LYS A 2 -33.20 -25.96 23.94
C LYS A 2 -32.34 -24.71 23.69
N LEU A 3 -31.57 -24.25 24.69
CA LEU A 3 -30.66 -23.09 24.55
C LEU A 3 -29.18 -23.47 24.29
N LYS A 4 -28.79 -24.75 24.33
CA LYS A 4 -27.37 -25.15 24.23
C LYS A 4 -26.82 -25.18 22.80
N LEU A 5 -27.63 -25.54 21.81
CA LEU A 5 -27.17 -25.71 20.43
C LEU A 5 -26.85 -24.36 19.78
N THR A 6 -27.72 -23.36 19.97
CA THR A 6 -27.53 -22.00 19.47
C THR A 6 -26.26 -21.36 20.03
N GLN A 7 -26.00 -21.52 21.34
CA GLN A 7 -24.82 -20.93 21.99
C GLN A 7 -23.50 -21.59 21.53
N GLN A 8 -23.49 -22.92 21.35
CA GLN A 8 -22.33 -23.63 20.80
C GLN A 8 -22.06 -23.24 19.34
N PHE A 9 -23.11 -23.06 18.53
CA PHE A 9 -22.97 -22.58 17.16
C PHE A 9 -22.32 -21.20 17.09
N TRP A 10 -22.82 -20.22 17.85
CA TRP A 10 -22.25 -18.86 17.90
C TRP A 10 -20.79 -18.85 18.37
N PHE A 11 -20.42 -19.74 19.28
CA PHE A 11 -19.04 -19.90 19.73
C PHE A 11 -18.09 -20.32 18.61
N TYR A 12 -18.46 -21.34 17.82
CA TYR A 12 -17.65 -21.77 16.68
C TYR A 12 -17.57 -20.70 15.59
N VAL A 13 -18.69 -20.03 15.30
CA VAL A 13 -18.72 -18.91 14.34
C VAL A 13 -17.76 -17.80 14.77
N PHE A 14 -17.77 -17.43 16.06
CA PHE A 14 -16.87 -16.40 16.58
C PHE A 14 -15.39 -16.78 16.39
N ILE A 15 -15.02 -18.04 16.67
CA ILE A 15 -13.64 -18.52 16.48
C ILE A 15 -13.23 -18.43 15.02
N VAL A 16 -14.06 -18.95 14.11
CA VAL A 16 -13.75 -18.95 12.67
C VAL A 16 -13.60 -17.52 12.14
N LEU A 17 -14.50 -16.62 12.52
CA LEU A 17 -14.43 -15.20 12.12
C LEU A 17 -13.20 -14.50 12.69
N ASN A 18 -12.83 -14.76 13.95
CA ASN A 18 -11.62 -14.18 14.54
C ASN A 18 -10.33 -14.71 13.89
N CYS A 19 -10.28 -16.01 13.55
CA CYS A 19 -9.16 -16.57 12.80
C CYS A 19 -9.04 -15.94 11.41
N PHE A 20 -10.15 -15.80 10.70
CA PHE A 20 -10.17 -15.15 9.40
C PHE A 20 -9.69 -13.70 9.50
N LEU A 21 -10.22 -12.95 10.48
CA LEU A 21 -9.81 -11.58 10.75
C LEU A 21 -8.31 -11.48 11.03
N ALA A 22 -7.76 -12.36 11.87
CA ALA A 22 -6.33 -12.36 12.19
C ALA A 22 -5.45 -12.54 10.95
N VAL A 23 -5.83 -13.45 10.05
CA VAL A 23 -5.13 -13.67 8.78
C VAL A 23 -5.24 -12.42 7.90
N THR A 24 -6.43 -11.86 7.74
CA THR A 24 -6.61 -10.66 6.89
C THR A 24 -5.88 -9.43 7.44
N SER A 25 -5.89 -9.21 8.76
CA SER A 25 -5.17 -8.09 9.39
C SER A 25 -3.65 -8.26 9.27
N PHE A 26 -3.13 -9.49 9.35
CA PHE A 26 -1.72 -9.77 9.12
C PHE A 26 -1.31 -9.49 7.66
N ILE A 27 -2.12 -9.95 6.70
CA ILE A 27 -1.87 -9.68 5.27
C ILE A 27 -1.91 -8.18 5.00
N LEU A 28 -2.92 -7.47 5.51
CA LEU A 28 -3.05 -6.01 5.38
C LEU A 28 -1.82 -5.29 5.94
N PHE A 29 -1.35 -5.68 7.13
CA PHE A 29 -0.15 -5.12 7.75
C PHE A 29 1.09 -5.32 6.86
N VAL A 30 1.35 -6.54 6.40
CA VAL A 30 2.53 -6.86 5.58
C VAL A 30 2.49 -6.13 4.23
N LEU A 31 1.34 -6.12 3.55
CA LEU A 31 1.19 -5.42 2.27
C LEU A 31 1.38 -3.90 2.44
N SER A 32 0.82 -3.32 3.51
CA SER A 32 0.96 -1.89 3.79
C SER A 32 2.41 -1.50 4.09
N VAL A 33 3.14 -2.31 4.86
CA VAL A 33 4.57 -2.09 5.13
C VAL A 33 5.38 -2.17 3.84
N LYS A 34 5.16 -3.21 3.02
CA LYS A 34 5.88 -3.38 1.75
C LYS A 34 5.61 -2.24 0.78
N ALA A 35 4.36 -1.84 0.62
CA ALA A 35 3.99 -0.74 -0.27
C ALA A 35 4.63 0.59 0.18
N GLN A 36 4.64 0.84 1.49
CA GLN A 36 5.30 2.02 2.05
C GLN A 36 6.81 2.01 1.82
N ASP A 37 7.48 0.88 2.06
CA ASP A 37 8.92 0.74 1.84
C ASP A 37 9.30 0.95 0.37
N HIS A 38 8.56 0.32 -0.55
CA HIS A 38 8.78 0.49 -1.97
C HIS A 38 8.61 1.93 -2.43
N LEU A 39 7.61 2.66 -1.94
CA LEU A 39 7.42 4.06 -2.30
C LEU A 39 8.52 4.96 -1.72
N PHE A 40 9.01 4.64 -0.52
CA PHE A 40 10.09 5.38 0.12
C PHE A 40 11.39 5.36 -0.69
N GLN A 41 11.63 4.28 -1.44
CA GLN A 41 12.80 4.14 -2.33
C GLN A 41 12.82 5.10 -3.52
N TYR A 42 11.71 5.78 -3.82
CA TYR A 42 11.56 6.73 -4.93
C TYR A 42 11.15 8.13 -4.45
N LYS A 43 11.37 8.42 -3.15
CA LYS A 43 10.89 9.64 -2.50
C LYS A 43 11.47 10.89 -3.16
N LEU A 44 12.72 10.84 -3.63
CA LEU A 44 13.40 12.02 -4.18
C LEU A 44 12.84 12.39 -5.56
N ILE A 45 12.56 11.41 -6.42
CA ILE A 45 12.04 11.66 -7.78
C ILE A 45 10.53 11.92 -7.80
N ILE A 46 9.77 11.33 -6.88
CA ILE A 46 8.32 11.54 -6.74
C ILE A 46 8.03 12.82 -5.95
N GLN A 47 9.02 13.39 -5.23
CA GLN A 47 8.93 14.66 -4.48
C GLN A 47 7.67 14.77 -3.60
N TYR A 48 7.15 13.62 -3.14
CA TYR A 48 5.82 13.54 -2.54
C TYR A 48 5.89 12.95 -1.13
N ASN A 49 4.94 13.37 -0.31
CA ASN A 49 4.73 12.78 1.01
C ASN A 49 3.97 11.46 0.85
N ILE A 50 4.46 10.39 1.47
CA ILE A 50 3.86 9.05 1.40
C ILE A 50 2.33 9.16 1.58
N PRO A 51 1.51 8.64 0.63
CA PRO A 51 0.06 8.68 0.72
C PRO A 51 -0.41 8.13 2.06
N ALA A 52 -1.34 8.82 2.70
CA ALA A 52 -1.82 8.45 4.04
C ALA A 52 -2.41 7.03 4.09
N ILE A 53 -2.83 6.46 2.96
CA ILE A 53 -3.39 5.11 2.89
C ILE A 53 -2.45 4.03 3.44
N TYR A 54 -1.14 4.13 3.16
CA TYR A 54 -0.17 3.12 3.60
C TYR A 54 0.05 3.12 5.12
N PRO A 55 0.38 4.24 5.79
CA PRO A 55 0.51 4.25 7.24
C PRO A 55 -0.83 3.94 7.95
N THR A 56 -1.97 4.31 7.35
CA THR A 56 -3.29 3.94 7.91
C THR A 56 -3.55 2.44 7.78
N GLY A 57 -3.11 1.80 6.70
CA GLY A 57 -3.13 0.34 6.52
C GLY A 57 -2.26 -0.40 7.54
N ILE A 58 -1.07 0.13 7.86
CA ILE A 58 -0.21 -0.39 8.93
C ILE A 58 -0.94 -0.31 10.28
N PHE A 59 -1.51 0.86 10.60
CA PHE A 59 -2.22 1.09 11.87
C PHE A 59 -3.43 0.17 12.03
N THR A 60 -4.28 0.07 11.00
CA THR A 60 -5.47 -0.79 11.00
C THR A 60 -5.12 -2.26 11.07
N GLY A 61 -4.11 -2.72 10.32
CA GLY A 61 -3.60 -4.09 10.42
C GLY A 61 -3.12 -4.46 11.83
N CYS A 62 -2.35 -3.56 12.48
CA CYS A 62 -1.94 -3.75 13.87
C CYS A 62 -3.13 -3.76 14.84
N LEU A 63 -4.09 -2.85 14.66
CA LEU A 63 -5.28 -2.77 15.51
C LEU A 63 -6.12 -4.04 15.40
N GLY A 64 -6.30 -4.61 14.21
CA GLY A 64 -7.01 -5.86 13.99
C GLY A 64 -6.30 -7.06 14.63
N LEU A 65 -4.96 -7.12 14.57
CA LEU A 65 -4.19 -8.14 15.29
C LEU A 65 -4.37 -8.03 16.81
N VAL A 66 -4.37 -6.82 17.37
CA VAL A 66 -4.67 -6.60 18.79
C VAL A 66 -6.11 -7.03 19.11
N ALA A 67 -7.08 -6.65 18.27
CA ALA A 67 -8.48 -7.01 18.45
C ALA A 67 -8.66 -8.53 18.49
N THR A 68 -8.03 -9.28 17.60
CA THR A 68 -8.14 -10.75 17.54
C THR A 68 -7.52 -11.42 18.78
N CYS A 69 -6.36 -10.93 19.25
CA CYS A 69 -5.77 -11.37 20.52
C CYS A 69 -6.72 -11.15 21.70
N LEU A 70 -7.34 -9.97 21.79
CA LEU A 70 -8.35 -9.67 22.82
C LEU A 70 -9.57 -10.59 22.72
N GLY A 71 -10.00 -10.92 21.50
CA GLY A 71 -11.09 -11.87 21.23
C GLY A 71 -10.79 -13.28 21.77
N PHE A 72 -9.60 -13.81 21.49
CA PHE A 72 -9.17 -15.11 22.02
C PHE A 72 -9.00 -15.10 23.54
N ILE A 73 -8.40 -14.06 24.12
CA ILE A 73 -8.24 -13.92 25.58
C ILE A 73 -9.60 -13.82 26.26
N GLY A 74 -10.53 -13.04 25.69
CA GLY A 74 -11.89 -12.86 26.20
C GLY A 74 -12.64 -14.18 26.31
N ILE A 75 -12.52 -15.04 25.29
CA ILE A 75 -13.07 -16.40 25.34
C ILE A 75 -12.36 -17.27 26.37
N TRP A 76 -11.03 -17.33 26.33
CA TRP A 76 -10.26 -18.26 27.15
C TRP A 76 -10.46 -18.00 28.64
N LYS A 77 -10.35 -16.73 29.04
CA LYS A 77 -10.45 -16.31 30.44
C LYS A 77 -11.88 -16.03 30.87
N LYS A 78 -12.86 -16.01 29.94
CA LYS A 78 -14.27 -15.65 30.18
C LYS A 78 -14.43 -14.30 30.90
N ILE A 79 -13.56 -13.33 30.57
CA ILE A 79 -13.58 -11.99 31.16
C ILE A 79 -14.31 -11.05 30.20
N ASN A 80 -15.47 -10.57 30.61
CA ASN A 80 -16.35 -9.72 29.79
C ASN A 80 -15.66 -8.44 29.29
N ILE A 81 -14.73 -7.86 30.08
CA ILE A 81 -14.01 -6.63 29.69
C ILE A 81 -13.20 -6.83 28.41
N PHE A 82 -12.50 -7.96 28.26
CA PHE A 82 -11.72 -8.23 27.04
C PHE A 82 -12.61 -8.42 25.82
N TYR A 83 -13.80 -9.01 26.00
CA TYR A 83 -14.80 -9.11 24.92
C TYR A 83 -15.33 -7.73 24.50
N ILE A 84 -15.62 -6.84 25.47
CA ILE A 84 -16.05 -5.46 25.17
C ILE A 84 -14.94 -4.70 24.43
N LEU A 85 -13.69 -4.80 24.89
CA LEU A 85 -12.55 -4.16 24.21
C LEU A 85 -12.37 -4.69 22.79
N HIS A 86 -12.50 -6.00 22.58
CA HIS A 86 -12.49 -6.60 21.25
C HIS A 86 -13.55 -5.95 20.33
N VAL A 87 -14.80 -5.86 20.79
CA VAL A 87 -15.88 -5.23 20.01
C VAL A 87 -15.57 -3.75 19.71
N ILE A 88 -15.07 -2.98 20.68
CA ILE A 88 -14.69 -1.57 20.48
C ILE A 88 -13.60 -1.46 19.40
N CYS A 89 -12.54 -2.26 19.47
CA CYS A 89 -11.48 -2.25 18.47
C CYS A 89 -12.02 -2.56 17.06
N LEU A 90 -12.90 -3.57 16.94
CA LEU A 90 -13.55 -3.89 15.66
C LEU A 90 -14.40 -2.75 15.13
N THR A 91 -15.16 -2.05 16.00
CA THR A 91 -15.96 -0.91 15.55
C THR A 91 -15.08 0.23 15.01
N ILE A 92 -13.98 0.54 15.69
CA ILE A 92 -13.02 1.56 15.23
C ILE A 92 -12.40 1.14 13.89
N GLU A 93 -11.97 -0.12 13.77
CA GLU A 93 -11.40 -0.66 12.54
C GLU A 93 -12.38 -0.57 11.37
N THR A 94 -13.66 -0.92 11.58
CA THR A 94 -14.68 -0.82 10.53
C THR A 94 -14.95 0.61 10.07
N ILE A 95 -14.96 1.58 11.00
CA ILE A 95 -15.14 3.00 10.67
C ILE A 95 -13.97 3.49 9.81
N ILE A 96 -12.72 3.17 10.20
CA ILE A 96 -11.54 3.57 9.44
C ILE A 96 -11.56 2.94 8.04
N ASN A 97 -11.84 1.64 7.93
CA ASN A 97 -11.89 0.94 6.64
C ASN A 97 -12.98 1.51 5.72
N LEU A 98 -14.13 1.91 6.26
CA LEU A 98 -15.20 2.55 5.49
C LEU A 98 -14.76 3.94 4.97
N CYS A 99 -14.06 4.72 5.79
CA CYS A 99 -13.49 6.01 5.37
C CYS A 99 -12.44 5.81 4.27
N ILE A 100 -11.55 4.82 4.39
CA ILE A 100 -10.53 4.54 3.38
C ILE A 100 -11.17 4.07 2.08
N ALA A 101 -12.15 3.16 2.14
CA ALA A 101 -12.82 2.63 0.95
C ALA A 101 -13.54 3.70 0.13
N SER A 102 -14.04 4.76 0.78
CA SER A 102 -14.64 5.90 0.07
C SER A 102 -13.60 6.88 -0.46
N LEU A 103 -12.50 7.10 0.25
CA LEU A 103 -11.44 8.04 -0.15
C LEU A 103 -10.48 7.48 -1.19
N SER A 104 -10.28 6.15 -1.27
CA SER A 104 -9.31 5.53 -2.16
C SER A 104 -9.54 5.91 -3.62
N VAL A 105 -10.81 5.95 -4.07
CA VAL A 105 -11.19 6.33 -5.44
C VAL A 105 -10.64 7.72 -5.82
N ILE A 106 -10.64 8.67 -4.89
CA ILE A 106 -10.18 10.04 -5.15
C ILE A 106 -8.66 10.15 -4.99
N ILE A 107 -8.10 9.46 -3.98
CA ILE A 107 -6.67 9.50 -3.68
C ILE A 107 -5.85 8.88 -4.82
N ASP A 108 -6.36 7.83 -5.47
CA ASP A 108 -5.67 7.14 -6.57
C ASP A 108 -5.43 8.09 -7.75
N ASP A 109 -6.47 8.83 -8.17
CA ASP A 109 -6.36 9.81 -9.24
C ASP A 109 -5.39 10.95 -8.89
N GLN A 110 -5.50 11.47 -7.66
CA GLN A 110 -4.65 12.57 -7.21
C GLN A 110 -3.18 12.16 -7.08
N PHE A 111 -2.91 10.96 -6.55
CA PHE A 111 -1.57 10.41 -6.45
C PHE A 111 -0.94 10.27 -7.83
N PHE A 112 -1.70 9.78 -8.82
CA PHE A 112 -1.23 9.62 -10.18
C PHE A 112 -0.84 10.96 -10.83
N ILE A 113 -1.71 11.96 -10.74
CA ILE A 113 -1.48 13.29 -11.32
C ILE A 113 -0.21 13.91 -10.71
N ASN A 114 -0.10 13.85 -9.38
CA ASN A 114 1.03 14.43 -8.66
C ASN A 114 2.35 13.69 -8.96
N ALA A 115 2.34 12.35 -8.96
CA ALA A 115 3.52 11.55 -9.27
C ALA A 115 4.00 11.82 -10.70
N LYS A 116 3.08 11.93 -11.65
CA LYS A 116 3.39 12.31 -13.03
C LYS A 116 4.06 13.67 -13.12
N GLU A 117 3.51 14.67 -12.45
CA GLU A 117 4.03 16.03 -12.45
C GLU A 117 5.42 16.11 -11.81
N ALA A 118 5.61 15.43 -10.67
CA ALA A 118 6.89 15.34 -10.01
C ALA A 118 7.95 14.68 -10.90
N LEU A 119 7.64 13.52 -11.49
CA LEU A 119 8.54 12.82 -12.39
C LEU A 119 8.89 13.67 -13.62
N ASN A 120 7.93 14.41 -14.19
CA ASN A 120 8.17 15.33 -15.31
C ASN A 120 9.09 16.50 -14.92
N THR A 121 9.08 16.88 -13.64
CA THR A 121 9.91 17.96 -13.11
C THR A 121 11.32 17.43 -12.82
N THR A 122 11.44 16.27 -12.18
CA THR A 122 12.71 15.70 -11.74
C THR A 122 13.52 15.10 -12.89
N ILE A 123 12.90 14.60 -13.96
CA ILE A 123 13.60 14.02 -15.12
C ILE A 123 14.59 15.00 -15.77
N LYS A 124 14.33 16.31 -15.71
CA LYS A 124 15.23 17.35 -16.26
C LYS A 124 16.58 17.39 -15.54
N TYR A 125 16.59 16.97 -14.28
CA TYR A 125 17.76 16.95 -13.40
C TYR A 125 18.44 15.58 -13.34
N TYR A 126 18.03 14.63 -14.20
CA TYR A 126 18.52 13.24 -14.17
C TYR A 126 20.06 13.15 -14.23
N TYR A 127 20.71 13.89 -15.12
CA TYR A 127 22.19 13.93 -15.22
C TYR A 127 22.83 15.02 -14.34
N GLU A 128 22.04 15.94 -13.79
CA GLU A 128 22.55 17.03 -12.95
C GLU A 128 22.67 16.61 -11.47
N LYS A 129 21.78 15.72 -11.01
CA LYS A 129 21.74 15.21 -9.64
C LYS A 129 21.86 13.70 -9.64
N ASN A 130 23.00 13.19 -9.18
CA ASN A 130 23.28 11.75 -9.09
C ASN A 130 22.15 10.99 -8.36
N GLU A 131 21.63 11.54 -7.25
CA GLU A 131 20.55 10.91 -6.48
C GLU A 131 19.27 10.70 -7.30
N TYR A 132 18.93 11.64 -8.19
CA TYR A 132 17.76 11.49 -9.07
C TYR A 132 18.06 10.47 -10.17
N GLY A 133 19.26 10.51 -10.74
CA GLY A 133 19.72 9.51 -11.70
C GLY A 133 19.61 8.09 -11.16
N ASP A 134 20.08 7.86 -9.93
CA ASP A 134 20.06 6.56 -9.25
C ASP A 134 18.64 6.05 -9.01
N GLU A 135 17.73 6.89 -8.50
CA GLU A 135 16.32 6.51 -8.28
C GLU A 135 15.59 6.26 -9.62
N PHE A 136 15.84 7.06 -10.65
CA PHE A 136 15.28 6.82 -11.99
C PHE A 136 15.82 5.53 -12.61
N ASP A 137 17.12 5.23 -12.46
CA ASP A 137 17.71 3.99 -12.97
C ASP A 137 17.12 2.78 -12.29
N LYS A 138 16.94 2.84 -10.97
CA LYS A 138 16.25 1.82 -10.20
C LYS A 138 14.80 1.66 -10.66
N LEU A 139 14.09 2.76 -10.91
CA LEU A 139 12.72 2.73 -11.43
C LEU A 139 12.67 2.05 -12.81
N HIS A 140 13.54 2.44 -13.74
CA HIS A 140 13.60 1.88 -15.08
C HIS A 140 13.91 0.38 -15.08
N MET A 141 14.85 -0.05 -14.26
CA MET A 141 15.28 -1.46 -14.18
C MET A 141 14.28 -2.32 -13.41
N THR A 142 13.63 -1.79 -12.37
CA THR A 142 12.64 -2.54 -11.57
C THR A 142 11.35 -2.78 -12.37
N PHE A 143 10.92 -1.77 -13.13
CA PHE A 143 9.64 -1.79 -13.84
C PHE A 143 9.78 -1.95 -15.35
N PHE A 144 10.98 -2.17 -15.88
CA PHE A 144 11.23 -2.31 -17.33
C PHE A 144 10.57 -1.18 -18.13
N CYS A 145 10.81 0.06 -17.69
CA CYS A 145 10.18 1.27 -18.20
C CYS A 145 11.20 2.37 -18.49
N CYS A 146 10.83 3.36 -19.30
CA CYS A 146 11.67 4.49 -19.64
C CYS A 146 10.88 5.79 -19.78
N GLY A 147 11.28 6.79 -18.98
CA GLY A 147 10.67 8.10 -18.98
C GLY A 147 9.23 8.10 -18.46
N VAL A 148 8.70 9.28 -18.20
CA VAL A 148 7.38 9.44 -17.55
C VAL A 148 6.29 8.85 -18.44
N ASN A 149 6.12 9.38 -19.64
CA ASN A 149 5.18 8.93 -20.66
C ASN A 149 5.86 8.11 -21.75
N SER A 150 7.15 8.32 -22.01
CA SER A 150 7.96 7.53 -22.93
C SER A 150 9.43 7.93 -22.85
N TYR A 151 10.31 7.15 -23.50
CA TYR A 151 11.72 7.52 -23.70
C TYR A 151 11.90 8.89 -24.37
N ALA A 152 10.89 9.39 -25.11
CA ALA A 152 10.94 10.70 -25.74
C ALA A 152 10.97 11.86 -24.73
N ASP A 153 10.62 11.62 -23.46
CA ASP A 153 10.66 12.65 -22.43
C ASP A 153 12.10 13.06 -22.10
N PHE A 154 13.07 12.15 -22.17
CA PHE A 154 14.49 12.51 -22.11
C PHE A 154 14.88 13.42 -23.29
N ARG A 155 14.42 13.10 -24.49
CA ARG A 155 14.69 13.93 -25.69
C ARG A 155 14.07 15.32 -25.58
N LYS A 156 12.84 15.43 -25.06
CA LYS A 156 12.17 16.72 -24.78
C LYS A 156 12.93 17.53 -23.74
N ALA A 157 13.50 16.87 -22.73
CA ALA A 157 14.37 17.48 -21.74
C ALA A 157 15.79 17.79 -22.28
N LYS A 158 16.08 17.52 -23.56
CA LYS A 158 17.41 17.64 -24.19
C LYS A 158 18.49 16.77 -23.53
N LEU A 159 18.08 15.64 -22.96
CA LEU A 159 18.95 14.65 -22.33
C LEU A 159 19.13 13.42 -23.23
N LEU A 160 20.26 12.73 -23.04
CA LEU A 160 20.46 11.41 -23.63
C LEU A 160 19.55 10.39 -22.96
N ILE A 161 19.11 9.37 -23.71
CA ILE A 161 18.32 8.27 -23.13
C ILE A 161 19.27 7.42 -22.27
N PRO A 162 18.97 7.20 -20.97
CA PRO A 162 19.79 6.41 -20.06
C PRO A 162 20.09 4.99 -20.55
N TYR A 163 21.16 4.39 -20.04
CA TYR A 163 21.45 2.96 -20.28
C TYR A 163 20.47 2.04 -19.55
N SER A 164 20.00 2.45 -18.36
CA SER A 164 18.96 1.76 -17.59
C SER A 164 17.64 1.60 -18.37
N CYS A 165 17.42 2.41 -19.40
CA CYS A 165 16.27 2.33 -20.28
C CYS A 165 16.41 1.32 -21.44
N ARG A 166 17.56 0.66 -21.63
CA ARG A 166 17.88 -0.09 -22.86
C ARG A 166 18.14 -1.56 -22.59
N ILE A 167 17.65 -2.43 -23.49
CA ILE A 167 18.08 -3.83 -23.63
C ILE A 167 18.62 -4.01 -25.05
N GLY A 168 19.95 -4.05 -25.20
CA GLY A 168 20.57 -4.14 -26.52
C GLY A 168 20.20 -2.94 -27.39
N GLN A 169 19.50 -3.18 -28.51
CA GLN A 169 18.99 -2.13 -29.41
C GLN A 169 17.57 -1.64 -29.05
N PHE A 170 16.90 -2.29 -28.10
CA PHE A 170 15.53 -1.96 -27.71
C PHE A 170 15.50 -0.99 -26.51
N VAL A 171 14.44 -0.17 -26.45
CA VAL A 171 14.20 0.79 -25.36
C VAL A 171 12.88 0.43 -24.69
N TYR A 172 12.86 0.48 -23.35
CA TYR A 172 11.66 0.21 -22.58
C TYR A 172 10.52 1.19 -22.88
N ALA A 173 9.29 0.73 -22.64
CA ALA A 173 8.06 1.51 -22.81
C ALA A 173 7.83 2.49 -21.65
N ARG A 174 6.63 3.07 -21.50
CA ARG A 174 6.31 4.15 -20.53
C ARG A 174 6.31 3.72 -19.05
N CYS A 175 6.84 4.56 -18.15
CA CYS A 175 6.82 4.28 -16.70
C CYS A 175 5.47 4.54 -16.04
N ILE A 176 4.66 5.45 -16.55
CA ILE A 176 3.40 5.83 -15.88
C ILE A 176 2.35 4.70 -15.82
N HIS A 177 2.43 3.73 -16.73
CA HIS A 177 1.54 2.57 -16.72
C HIS A 177 1.85 1.62 -15.56
N TRP A 178 3.05 1.70 -14.99
CA TRP A 178 3.46 0.88 -13.84
C TRP A 178 3.00 1.44 -12.50
N CYS A 179 2.83 2.76 -12.37
CA CYS A 179 2.13 3.35 -11.22
C CYS A 179 0.70 2.80 -11.08
N ILE A 180 0.05 2.45 -12.21
CA ILE A 180 -1.33 1.91 -12.25
C ILE A 180 -1.38 0.44 -11.78
N ASN A 181 -0.39 -0.38 -12.15
CA ASN A 181 -0.36 -1.81 -11.78
C ASN A 181 0.18 -2.07 -10.37
N TYR A 182 0.76 -1.08 -9.70
CA TYR A 182 1.33 -1.24 -8.35
C TYR A 182 0.27 -1.26 -7.23
N GLN A 183 -0.93 -0.72 -7.45
CA GLN A 183 -2.04 -0.76 -6.48
C GLN A 183 -2.97 -1.98 -6.63
N SER A 184 -2.77 -2.80 -7.66
CA SER A 184 -3.60 -3.98 -7.95
C SER A 184 -2.91 -5.31 -7.59
N SER A 185 -1.74 -5.26 -6.93
CA SER A 185 -1.00 -6.41 -6.39
C SER A 185 -0.87 -6.31 -4.87
#